data_AF-A0A3S4I6L6-F1
#
_entry.id   AF-A0A3S4I6L6-F1
#
_cell.length_a   1.000
_cell.length_b   1.000
_cell.length_c   1.000
_cell.angle_alpha   90.00
_cell.angle_beta   90.00
_cell.angle_gamma   90.00
#
_symmetry.space_group_name_H-M   'P 1'
#
loop_
_entity.id
_entity.type
_entity.pdbx_description
1 polymer ?
#
loop_
_entity_poly.entity_id
_entity_poly.type
_entity_poly.pdbx_seq_one_letter_code
_entity_poly.pdbx_strand_id
1 'polypeptide(L)'
;MPPGSHFNSLTCFYASAMCQEQFISRLVWLGSRSALDLDGMGEASWRALHQTHRFAHIFSWLALTPAQIANTPGFAKGKSEQIWRQFNLARRQSFTRWIIAMDIPLTQAALQASAIVHGNSY
;
A
#
# COMPACT_ATOMS: atom_id res chain seq x y z
N MET A 1 -14.03 -29.99 -5.47
CA MET A 1 -14.69 -29.01 -4.56
C MET A 1 -13.93 -27.70 -4.73
N PRO A 2 -14.52 -26.59 -5.19
CA PRO A 2 -13.70 -25.42 -5.46
C PRO A 2 -13.32 -24.78 -4.11
N PRO A 3 -12.03 -24.53 -3.82
CA PRO A 3 -11.62 -23.73 -2.66
C PRO A 3 -11.85 -22.25 -3.03
N GLY A 4 -13.11 -21.80 -2.99
CA GLY A 4 -13.53 -20.60 -3.72
C GLY A 4 -14.06 -19.43 -2.88
N SER A 5 -13.90 -19.40 -1.55
CA SER A 5 -14.59 -18.36 -0.75
C SER A 5 -13.89 -17.86 0.52
N HIS A 6 -12.59 -18.12 0.72
CA HIS A 6 -11.89 -17.63 1.93
C HIS A 6 -11.20 -16.27 1.75
N PHE A 7 -11.10 -15.77 0.53
CA PHE A 7 -10.41 -14.51 0.25
C PHE A 7 -11.34 -13.55 -0.51
N ASN A 8 -11.70 -12.44 0.12
CA ASN A 8 -12.51 -11.36 -0.45
C ASN A 8 -11.80 -9.99 -0.33
N SER A 9 -12.48 -8.92 -0.76
CA SER A 9 -11.98 -7.53 -0.75
C SER A 9 -11.45 -7.06 0.62
N LEU A 10 -11.86 -7.71 1.71
CA LEU A 10 -11.54 -7.30 3.09
C LEU A 10 -10.62 -8.28 3.84
N THR A 11 -10.02 -9.25 3.13
CA THR A 11 -9.12 -10.25 3.73
C THR A 11 -7.66 -10.03 3.34
N CYS A 12 -6.73 -10.63 4.12
CA CYS A 12 -5.29 -10.63 3.88
C CYS A 12 -4.59 -9.26 3.98
N PHE A 13 -5.05 -8.37 4.86
CA PHE A 13 -4.34 -7.14 5.21
C PHE A 13 -3.14 -7.36 6.15
N TYR A 14 -3.02 -8.54 6.74
CA TYR A 14 -1.91 -8.96 7.58
C TYR A 14 -1.11 -10.05 6.87
N ALA A 15 0.21 -9.99 6.98
CA ALA A 15 1.07 -11.01 6.42
C ALA A 15 0.90 -12.33 7.19
N SER A 16 0.60 -13.39 6.46
CA SER A 16 0.55 -14.75 6.98
C SER A 16 0.88 -15.72 5.85
N ALA A 17 1.31 -16.93 6.19
CA ALA A 17 1.66 -17.95 5.21
C ALA A 17 0.50 -18.26 4.24
N MET A 18 -0.74 -18.20 4.72
CA MET A 18 -1.93 -18.45 3.89
C MET A 18 -2.29 -17.28 2.97
N CYS A 19 -1.83 -16.07 3.27
CA CYS A 19 -2.21 -14.84 2.58
C CYS A 19 -1.09 -14.23 1.74
N GLN A 20 0.06 -14.91 1.60
CA GLN A 20 1.27 -14.29 1.08
C GLN A 20 1.06 -13.58 -0.27
N GLU A 21 0.44 -14.27 -1.22
CA GLU A 21 0.22 -13.73 -2.57
C GLU A 21 -0.81 -12.59 -2.56
N GLN A 22 -1.91 -12.76 -1.83
CA GLN A 22 -2.95 -11.74 -1.69
C GLN A 22 -2.43 -10.49 -0.97
N PHE A 23 -1.58 -10.66 0.05
CA PHE A 23 -0.93 -9.57 0.76
C PHE A 23 -0.04 -8.74 -0.18
N ILE A 24 0.72 -9.40 -1.06
CA ILE A 24 1.50 -8.71 -2.08
C ILE A 24 0.59 -8.02 -3.10
N SER A 25 -0.47 -8.68 -3.59
CA SER A 25 -1.43 -8.06 -4.51
C SER A 25 -2.08 -6.80 -3.91
N ARG A 26 -2.37 -6.81 -2.62
CA ARG A 26 -2.90 -5.65 -1.87
C ARG A 26 -1.91 -4.49 -1.84
N LEU A 27 -0.63 -4.77 -1.57
CA LEU A 27 0.42 -3.76 -1.63
C LEU A 27 0.59 -3.18 -3.05
N VAL A 28 0.50 -4.02 -4.08
CA VAL A 28 0.55 -3.59 -5.49
C VAL A 28 -0.65 -2.68 -5.81
N TRP A 29 -1.86 -3.04 -5.42
CA TRP A 29 -3.05 -2.19 -5.58
C TRP A 29 -2.86 -0.84 -4.89
N LEU A 30 -2.46 -0.85 -3.61
CA LEU A 30 -2.21 0.35 -2.82
C LEU A 30 -1.20 1.28 -3.49
N GLY A 31 -0.14 0.72 -4.08
CA GLY A 31 0.90 1.49 -4.77
C GLY A 31 0.51 1.99 -6.17
N SER A 32 -0.60 1.52 -6.74
CA SER A 32 -0.99 1.84 -8.12
C SER A 32 -1.29 3.32 -8.33
N ARG A 33 -1.23 3.77 -9.60
CA ARG A 33 -1.58 5.14 -10.01
C ARG A 33 -3.00 5.54 -9.59
N SER A 34 -3.93 4.58 -9.56
CA SER A 34 -5.32 4.81 -9.15
C SER A 34 -5.51 4.90 -7.64
N ALA A 35 -4.56 4.39 -6.84
CA ALA A 35 -4.57 4.41 -5.38
C ALA A 35 -3.64 5.49 -4.83
N LEU A 36 -2.43 5.17 -4.35
CA LEU A 36 -1.51 6.17 -3.77
C LEU A 36 -0.46 6.73 -4.75
N ASP A 37 -0.42 6.23 -5.98
CA ASP A 37 0.51 6.66 -7.05
C ASP A 37 1.98 6.60 -6.63
N LEU A 38 2.40 5.41 -6.18
CA LEU A 38 3.77 5.16 -5.74
C LEU A 38 4.63 4.72 -6.92
N ASP A 39 5.18 5.68 -7.64
CA ASP A 39 6.03 5.38 -8.79
C ASP A 39 7.26 4.53 -8.40
N GLY A 40 7.58 3.51 -9.21
CA GLY A 40 8.64 2.55 -8.91
C GLY A 40 8.28 1.45 -7.88
N MET A 41 7.05 1.45 -7.33
CA MET A 41 6.56 0.44 -6.40
C MET A 41 5.72 -0.65 -7.07
N GLY A 42 6.38 -1.43 -7.94
CA GLY A 42 5.82 -2.67 -8.49
C GLY A 42 5.96 -3.87 -7.54
N GLU A 43 5.41 -5.01 -7.94
CA GLU A 43 5.41 -6.26 -7.16
C GLU A 43 6.79 -6.65 -6.63
N ALA A 44 7.82 -6.59 -7.49
CA ALA A 44 9.18 -6.93 -7.10
C ALA A 44 9.73 -6.02 -5.98
N SER A 45 9.44 -4.72 -6.03
CA SER A 45 9.83 -3.77 -4.98
C SER A 45 9.10 -4.08 -3.66
N TRP A 46 7.80 -4.40 -3.72
CA TRP A 46 7.02 -4.79 -2.54
C TRP A 46 7.50 -6.09 -1.92
N ARG A 47 7.79 -7.12 -2.74
CA ARG A 47 8.33 -8.39 -2.27
C ARG A 47 9.69 -8.19 -1.61
N ALA A 48 10.60 -7.43 -2.23
CA ALA A 48 11.92 -7.17 -1.66
C ALA A 48 11.83 -6.49 -0.28
N LEU A 49 10.99 -5.45 -0.14
CA LEU A 49 10.78 -4.79 1.13
C LEU A 49 10.12 -5.70 2.17
N HIS A 50 9.08 -6.44 1.80
CA HIS A 50 8.37 -7.33 2.72
C HIS A 50 9.26 -8.50 3.19
N GLN A 51 10.05 -9.09 2.29
CA GLN A 51 10.98 -10.18 2.64
C GLN A 51 12.09 -9.70 3.58
N THR A 52 12.58 -8.47 3.38
CA THR A 52 13.65 -7.89 4.19
C THR A 52 13.14 -7.42 5.55
N HIS A 53 12.04 -6.67 5.56
CA HIS A 53 11.58 -5.92 6.75
C HIS A 53 10.37 -6.56 7.43
N ARG A 54 9.88 -7.69 6.92
CA ARG A 54 8.84 -8.54 7.52
C ARG A 54 7.61 -7.74 7.96
N PHE A 55 6.96 -7.11 6.98
CA PHE A 55 5.73 -6.37 7.24
C PHE A 55 4.69 -7.24 7.96
N ALA A 56 4.14 -6.70 9.04
CA ALA A 56 3.04 -7.35 9.76
C ALA A 56 1.70 -7.09 9.05
N HIS A 57 1.52 -5.90 8.46
CA HIS A 57 0.29 -5.48 7.79
C HIS A 57 0.56 -4.57 6.59
N ILE A 58 -0.48 -4.29 5.80
CA ILE A 58 -0.41 -3.55 4.52
C ILE A 58 0.17 -2.13 4.67
N PHE A 59 0.16 -1.57 5.88
CA PHE A 59 0.68 -0.23 6.18
C PHE A 59 2.05 -0.23 6.87
N SER A 60 2.65 -1.39 7.13
CA SER A 60 3.94 -1.45 7.84
C SER A 60 5.06 -0.71 7.08
N TRP A 61 4.95 -0.55 5.76
CA TRP A 61 5.90 0.22 4.96
C TRP A 61 5.95 1.71 5.33
N LEU A 62 4.87 2.27 5.90
CA LEU A 62 4.85 3.65 6.39
C LEU A 62 5.80 3.89 7.56
N ALA A 63 6.18 2.84 8.29
CA ALA A 63 7.12 2.94 9.41
C ALA A 63 8.59 2.77 8.97
N LEU A 64 8.85 2.42 7.70
CA LEU A 64 10.21 2.28 7.22
C LEU A 64 10.95 3.61 7.22
N THR A 65 12.20 3.56 7.64
CA THR A 65 13.14 4.68 7.58
C THR A 65 13.93 4.67 6.27
N PRO A 66 14.56 5.80 5.86
CA PRO A 66 15.47 5.82 4.72
C PRO A 66 16.56 4.75 4.80
N ALA A 67 17.14 4.56 6.00
CA ALA A 67 18.19 3.58 6.24
C ALA A 67 17.69 2.15 6.04
N GLN A 68 16.48 1.83 6.51
CA GLN A 68 15.88 0.51 6.28
C GLN A 68 15.64 0.25 4.78
N ILE A 69 15.12 1.24 4.04
CA ILE A 69 14.92 1.11 2.58
C ILE A 69 16.27 0.93 1.87
N ALA A 70 17.30 1.69 2.27
CA ALA A 70 18.64 1.57 1.71
C ALA A 70 19.27 0.18 1.97
N ASN A 71 18.93 -0.46 3.09
CA ASN A 71 19.41 -1.79 3.46
C ASN A 71 18.61 -2.94 2.81
N THR A 72 17.69 -2.66 1.88
CA THR A 72 16.97 -3.71 1.14
C THR A 72 17.85 -4.28 0.01
N PRO A 73 18.15 -5.59 0.01
CA PRO A 73 18.93 -6.21 -1.05
C PRO A 73 18.32 -5.98 -2.44
N GLY A 74 19.18 -5.70 -3.41
CA GLY A 74 18.77 -5.42 -4.80
C GLY A 74 18.26 -4.00 -5.05
N PHE A 75 18.20 -3.12 -4.04
CA PHE A 75 17.92 -1.71 -4.24
C PHE A 75 19.22 -0.92 -4.37
N ALA A 76 19.44 -0.31 -5.54
CA ALA A 76 20.50 0.68 -5.71
C ALA A 76 20.14 1.97 -4.95
N LYS A 77 21.16 2.74 -4.54
CA LYS A 77 21.00 3.99 -3.78
C LYS A 77 19.92 4.93 -4.36
N GLY A 78 19.97 5.18 -5.67
CA GLY A 78 18.99 6.05 -6.34
C GLY A 78 17.55 5.52 -6.27
N LYS A 79 17.36 4.20 -6.34
CA LYS A 79 16.04 3.56 -6.17
C LYS A 79 15.55 3.71 -4.74
N SER A 80 16.41 3.51 -3.74
CA SER A 80 16.05 3.66 -2.32
C SER A 80 15.63 5.08 -1.99
N GLU A 81 16.35 6.08 -2.51
CA GLU A 81 15.99 7.49 -2.37
C GLU A 81 14.66 7.83 -3.07
N GLN A 82 14.43 7.29 -4.28
CA GLN A 82 13.15 7.44 -4.97
C GLN A 82 11.99 6.87 -4.16
N ILE A 83 12.12 5.63 -3.67
CA ILE A 83 11.09 4.97 -2.86
C ILE A 83 10.81 5.77 -1.59
N TRP A 84 11.85 6.26 -0.91
CA TRP A 84 11.68 7.11 0.26
C TRP A 84 10.89 8.39 -0.06
N ARG A 85 11.19 9.05 -1.19
CA ARG A 85 10.41 10.21 -1.64
C ARG A 85 8.94 9.85 -1.88
N GLN A 86 8.68 8.75 -2.58
CA GLN A 86 7.33 8.28 -2.86
C GLN A 86 6.54 7.97 -1.58
N PHE A 87 7.17 7.33 -0.59
CA PHE A 87 6.52 7.08 0.69
C PHE A 87 6.16 8.37 1.45
N ASN A 88 6.99 9.41 1.34
CA ASN A 88 6.66 10.73 1.90
C ASN A 88 5.52 11.43 1.16
N LEU A 89 5.46 11.30 -0.17
CA LEU A 89 4.34 11.82 -0.96
C LEU A 89 3.04 11.09 -0.62
N ALA A 90 3.09 9.76 -0.45
CA ALA A 90 1.95 8.94 -0.05
C ALA A 90 1.25 9.45 1.21
N ARG A 91 2.04 9.83 2.23
CA ARG A 91 1.54 10.39 3.50
C ARG A 91 0.76 11.70 3.33
N ARG A 92 0.96 12.40 2.22
CA ARG A 92 0.29 13.67 1.86
C ARG A 92 -0.86 13.47 0.87
N GLN A 93 -1.13 12.25 0.42
CA GLN A 93 -2.26 11.97 -0.47
C GLN A 93 -3.59 12.27 0.23
N SER A 94 -4.59 12.63 -0.56
CA SER A 94 -5.93 12.95 -0.03
C SER A 94 -6.57 11.75 0.66
N PHE A 95 -7.48 12.04 1.60
CA PHE A 95 -8.27 11.02 2.28
C PHE A 95 -8.98 10.07 1.31
N THR A 96 -9.57 10.61 0.22
CA THR A 96 -10.22 9.81 -0.82
C THR A 96 -9.29 8.78 -1.45
N ARG A 97 -8.02 9.14 -1.72
CA ARG A 97 -7.03 8.20 -2.26
C ARG A 97 -6.66 7.11 -1.27
N TRP A 98 -6.62 7.44 0.03
CA TRP A 98 -6.44 6.44 1.09
C TRP A 98 -7.62 5.48 1.20
N ILE A 99 -8.85 5.96 1.05
CA ILE A 99 -10.05 5.10 1.02
C ILE A 99 -10.00 4.14 -0.18
N ILE A 100 -9.63 4.63 -1.37
CA ILE A 100 -9.45 3.79 -2.56
C ILE A 100 -8.34 2.75 -2.33
N ALA A 101 -7.21 3.15 -1.74
CA ALA A 101 -6.09 2.26 -1.45
C ALA A 101 -6.45 1.13 -0.47
N MET A 102 -7.41 1.37 0.42
CA MET A 102 -7.95 0.35 1.34
C MET A 102 -8.93 -0.62 0.68
N ASP A 103 -9.27 -0.42 -0.60
CA ASP A 103 -10.26 -1.21 -1.35
C ASP A 103 -11.62 -1.28 -0.63
N ILE A 104 -12.00 -0.19 0.06
CA ILE A 104 -13.30 -0.06 0.72
C ILE A 104 -14.32 0.21 -0.39
N PRO A 105 -15.33 -0.66 -0.59
CA PRO A 105 -16.33 -0.47 -1.62
C PRO A 105 -17.30 0.63 -1.20
N LEU A 106 -16.96 1.88 -1.53
CA LEU A 106 -17.84 3.03 -1.38
C LEU A 106 -18.44 3.41 -2.72
N THR A 107 -19.71 3.81 -2.71
CA THR A 107 -20.32 4.45 -3.88
C THR A 107 -19.66 5.80 -4.13
N GLN A 108 -19.69 6.28 -5.37
CA GLN A 108 -19.16 7.61 -5.70
C GLN A 108 -19.81 8.72 -4.86
N ALA A 109 -21.10 8.60 -4.57
CA ALA A 109 -21.83 9.51 -3.69
C ALA A 109 -21.28 9.49 -2.25
N ALA A 110 -21.00 8.31 -1.69
CA ALA A 110 -20.40 8.17 -0.36
C ALA A 110 -18.97 8.73 -0.30
N LEU A 111 -18.17 8.51 -1.35
CA LEU A 111 -16.83 9.08 -1.47
C LEU A 111 -16.87 10.61 -1.48
N GLN A 112 -17.75 11.21 -2.29
CA GLN A 112 -17.91 12.66 -2.37
C GLN A 112 -18.37 13.27 -1.04
N ALA A 113 -19.35 12.66 -0.37
CA ALA A 113 -19.82 13.13 0.93
C ALA A 113 -18.70 13.11 1.99
N SER A 114 -17.88 12.05 2.03
CA SER A 114 -16.75 11.97 2.97
C SER A 114 -15.65 12.99 2.67
N ALA A 115 -15.38 13.27 1.39
CA ALA A 115 -14.40 14.28 0.99
C ALA A 115 -14.84 15.70 1.39
N ILE A 116 -16.14 16.02 1.30
CA ILE A 116 -16.69 17.32 1.71
C ILE A 116 -16.58 17.51 3.23
N VAL A 117 -16.89 16.49 4.03
CA VAL A 117 -16.78 16.57 5.49
C VAL A 117 -15.33 16.81 5.95
N HIS A 118 -14.35 16.22 5.26
CA HIS A 118 -12.93 16.39 5.57
C HIS A 118 -12.25 17.57 4.83
N GLY A 119 -12.93 18.22 3.89
CA GLY A 119 -12.45 19.39 3.15
C GLY A 119 -12.68 20.73 3.86
N ASN A 120 -13.39 20.75 4.98
CA ASN A 120 -13.67 21.95 5.79
C ASN A 120 -12.72 22.11 6.99
N SER A 121 -11.52 21.54 6.92
CA SER A 121 -10.47 21.75 7.91
C SER A 121 -9.20 22.18 7.18
N TYR A 122 -9.10 23.49 6.95
CA TYR A 122 -7.96 24.39 6.72
C TYR A 122 -8.36 25.51 5.76
#